data_AF-A0A8S1FDV9-F1
#
_entry.id   AF-A0A8S1FDV9-F1
#
_cell.length_a   1.000
_cell.length_b   1.000
_cell.length_c   1.000
_cell.angle_alpha   90.00
_cell.angle_beta   90.00
_cell.angle_gamma   90.00
#
_symmetry.space_group_name_H-M   'P 1'
#
loop_
_entity.id
_entity.type
_entity.pdbx_description
1 polymer ?
#
loop_
_entity_poly.entity_id
_entity_poly.type
_entity_poly.pdbx_seq_one_letter_code
_entity_poly.pdbx_strand_id
1 'polypeptide(L)'
;MVAKARRSVRNDKRPEADLLLCRDLGSVNTCLWDENLIETILAAAQSRIRLGIIEFPQQTFTKRYQSIYENVKHKFELLSFSEFRSLFVETCESLTSQYDQELLDVLHKDERFLNIWNDLESVVVGAVSQQYAASVFRSDSNVGDFSDAFWLASRNRLSKENVLRFTWMPTQSKFSCKLDAILAYFIRPEIIDVMNECMRYSHLAYRTREVLVAMANDKELINRLKCPPSSMDLRANTHDSIRNHRSIRVRLRFFVFTLEQIVSYFNELFASKVRMVFKKRADEILQAKTVRDVEKSIKDGHVQLAQLVERSGIRRQVHEAMDRFKAMTDEIRLKSVSNTLTIQYLNNCQTEVRTMLNRLIKYANQYGSDKDNVFYILSVRVGHLNMSNS
;
A
#
# COMPACT_ATOMS: atom_id res chain seq x y z
N MET A 1 67.91 57.33 5.06
CA MET A 1 68.68 56.37 5.88
C MET A 1 67.93 56.16 7.19
N VAL A 2 67.87 54.91 7.66
CA VAL A 2 67.30 54.43 8.94
C VAL A 2 65.78 54.16 8.97
N ALA A 3 65.52 52.88 9.22
CA ALA A 3 64.25 52.19 9.43
C ALA A 3 63.55 52.57 10.74
N LYS A 4 62.24 52.27 10.82
CA LYS A 4 61.63 51.85 12.08
C LYS A 4 60.66 50.70 11.85
N ALA A 5 60.99 49.61 12.53
CA ALA A 5 60.46 48.26 12.41
C ALA A 5 58.95 48.17 12.70
N ARG A 6 58.22 47.43 11.84
CA ARG A 6 56.95 46.79 12.22
C ARG A 6 57.29 45.49 12.93
N ARG A 7 57.05 45.47 14.25
CA ARG A 7 57.09 44.26 15.08
C ARG A 7 55.95 43.32 14.70
N SER A 8 56.28 42.05 14.65
CA SER A 8 55.36 40.93 14.55
C SER A 8 54.44 40.85 15.76
N VAL A 9 53.20 40.45 15.51
CA VAL A 9 52.39 39.74 16.49
C VAL A 9 52.02 38.41 15.85
N ARG A 10 52.74 37.36 16.24
CA ARG A 10 52.29 35.97 16.12
C ARG A 10 51.01 35.85 16.94
N ASN A 11 49.93 35.44 16.31
CA ASN A 11 48.78 34.86 17.01
C ASN A 11 48.51 33.49 16.37
N ASP A 12 49.26 32.51 16.85
CA ASP A 12 49.00 31.08 16.69
C ASP A 12 47.72 30.72 17.47
N LYS A 13 46.56 31.10 16.97
CA LYS A 13 45.29 30.49 17.38
C LYS A 13 44.77 29.69 16.20
N ARG A 14 44.86 28.37 16.29
CA ARG A 14 44.09 27.47 15.41
C ARG A 14 42.64 27.94 15.44
N PRO A 15 41.98 28.13 14.28
CA PRO A 15 40.56 28.47 14.28
C PRO A 15 39.81 27.32 14.95
N GLU A 16 39.21 27.60 16.09
CA GLU A 16 38.30 26.68 16.78
C GLU A 16 37.15 26.36 15.83
N ALA A 17 36.84 25.07 15.63
CA ALA A 17 35.81 24.62 14.69
C ALA A 17 34.43 25.28 14.96
N ASP A 18 34.18 25.71 16.20
CA ASP A 18 32.97 26.39 16.64
C ASP A 18 32.78 27.77 15.98
N LEU A 19 33.86 28.46 15.62
CA LEU A 19 33.81 29.77 14.93
C LEU A 19 33.39 29.66 13.45
N LEU A 20 33.53 28.48 12.83
CA LEU A 20 33.07 28.19 11.47
C LEU A 20 31.60 27.76 11.41
N LEU A 21 31.06 27.29 12.54
CA LEU A 21 29.69 26.76 12.66
C LEU A 21 28.67 27.83 13.12
N CYS A 22 29.10 28.91 13.78
CA CYS A 22 28.18 29.81 14.52
C CYS A 22 28.23 31.30 14.12
N ARG A 23 28.78 31.68 12.96
CA ARG A 23 28.81 33.10 12.53
C ARG A 23 27.63 33.48 11.63
N ASP A 24 27.13 34.69 11.88
CA ASP A 24 25.97 35.30 11.21
C ASP A 24 26.19 35.45 9.70
N LEU A 25 25.27 34.87 8.91
CA LEU A 25 25.37 34.62 7.45
C LEU A 25 25.37 35.89 6.58
N GLY A 26 25.08 37.07 7.14
CA GLY A 26 24.87 38.30 6.37
C GLY A 26 26.12 38.98 5.80
N SER A 27 27.33 38.56 6.19
CA SER A 27 28.57 39.29 5.84
C SER A 27 29.74 38.43 5.37
N VAL A 28 29.57 37.11 5.33
CA VAL A 28 30.56 36.18 4.81
C VAL A 28 29.83 35.23 3.87
N ASN A 29 30.08 35.33 2.57
CA ASN A 29 29.83 34.20 1.66
C ASN A 29 30.73 33.06 2.17
N THR A 30 30.23 32.24 3.09
CA THR A 30 31.00 31.15 3.68
C THR A 30 31.26 30.13 2.58
N CYS A 31 32.42 30.19 1.94
CA CYS A 31 32.84 29.27 0.88
C CYS A 31 32.96 27.80 1.33
N LEU A 32 32.71 27.50 2.62
CA LEU A 32 32.69 26.15 3.18
C LEU A 32 31.31 25.51 3.01
N TRP A 33 30.24 26.27 3.30
CA TRP A 33 28.87 25.77 3.33
C TRP A 33 28.23 25.97 1.96
N ASP A 34 28.05 24.88 1.22
CA ASP A 34 27.21 24.81 0.04
C ASP A 34 26.03 23.86 0.28
N GLU A 35 25.00 23.95 -0.58
CA GLU A 35 23.79 23.14 -0.45
C GLU A 35 24.10 21.64 -0.43
N ASN A 36 25.05 21.17 -1.26
CA ASN A 36 25.41 19.76 -1.36
C ASN A 36 26.05 19.24 -0.06
N LEU A 37 26.94 20.03 0.57
CA LEU A 37 27.58 19.67 1.83
C LEU A 37 26.56 19.63 2.97
N ILE A 38 25.62 20.60 2.99
CA ILE A 38 24.53 20.62 3.97
C ILE A 38 23.67 19.36 3.80
N GLU A 39 23.26 19.03 2.58
CA GLU A 39 22.50 17.80 2.30
C GLU A 39 23.23 16.53 2.74
N THR A 40 24.55 16.46 2.51
CA THR A 40 25.40 15.33 2.90
C THR A 40 25.43 15.16 4.41
N ILE A 41 25.67 16.24 5.16
CA ILE A 41 25.70 16.22 6.63
C ILE A 41 24.33 15.87 7.20
N LEU A 42 23.25 16.41 6.62
CA LEU A 42 21.88 16.10 7.04
C LEU A 42 21.55 14.61 6.80
N ALA A 43 21.96 14.04 5.67
CA ALA A 43 21.81 12.61 5.41
C ALA A 43 22.54 11.75 6.45
N ALA A 44 23.81 12.06 6.74
CA ALA A 44 24.57 11.37 7.79
C ALA A 44 23.91 11.46 9.17
N ALA A 45 23.45 12.65 9.55
CA ALA A 45 22.78 12.88 10.83
C ALA A 45 21.46 12.10 10.91
N GLN A 46 20.68 12.07 9.82
CA GLN A 46 19.46 11.28 9.73
C GLN A 46 19.77 9.79 9.96
N SER A 47 20.70 9.20 9.21
CA SER A 47 21.08 7.79 9.34
C SER A 47 21.51 7.44 10.77
N ARG A 48 22.27 8.31 11.45
CA ARG A 48 22.70 8.11 12.84
C ARG A 48 21.56 8.18 13.85
N ILE A 49 20.69 9.18 13.74
CA ILE A 49 19.49 9.29 14.58
C ILE A 49 18.62 8.03 14.41
N ARG A 50 18.50 7.49 13.19
CA ARG A 50 17.71 6.27 12.91
C ARG A 50 18.33 5.01 13.50
N LEU A 51 19.65 4.92 13.54
CA LEU A 51 20.35 3.87 14.29
C LEU A 51 20.20 4.01 15.81
N GLY A 52 19.58 5.09 16.31
CA GLY A 52 19.41 5.37 17.73
C GLY A 52 20.64 6.00 18.38
N ILE A 53 21.58 6.52 17.59
CA ILE A 53 22.84 7.08 18.08
C ILE A 53 22.76 8.61 17.96
N ILE A 54 22.50 9.26 19.10
CA ILE A 54 22.22 10.71 19.18
C ILE A 54 23.53 11.54 19.30
N GLU A 55 24.66 10.91 19.60
CA GLU A 55 25.94 11.62 19.68
C GLU A 55 26.43 12.04 18.30
N PHE A 56 26.53 13.37 18.10
CA PHE A 56 27.27 13.96 17.01
C PHE A 56 28.75 13.62 17.22
N PRO A 57 29.34 12.77 16.38
CA PRO A 57 30.51 12.07 16.82
C PRO A 57 31.71 12.91 16.42
N GLN A 58 31.95 14.00 17.16
CA GLN A 58 33.13 14.85 16.99
C GLN A 58 34.39 13.98 16.94
N GLN A 59 34.48 12.99 17.84
CA GLN A 59 35.58 12.02 17.84
C GLN A 59 35.65 11.16 16.57
N THR A 60 34.52 10.68 16.04
CA THR A 60 34.50 9.88 14.81
C THR A 60 34.84 10.73 13.60
N PHE A 61 34.32 11.96 13.54
CA PHE A 61 34.69 12.92 12.50
C PHE A 61 36.18 13.24 12.56
N THR A 62 36.71 13.60 13.72
CA THR A 62 38.14 13.91 13.89
C THR A 62 39.03 12.74 13.51
N LYS A 63 38.70 11.51 13.95
CA LYS A 63 39.44 10.30 13.58
C LYS A 63 39.41 10.06 12.07
N ARG A 64 38.23 10.21 11.44
CA ARG A 64 38.09 9.99 9.99
C ARG A 64 38.83 11.06 9.19
N TYR A 65 38.69 12.32 9.59
CA TYR A 65 39.41 13.45 8.99
C TYR A 65 40.93 13.25 9.08
N GLN A 66 41.45 12.87 10.25
CA GLN A 66 42.88 12.60 10.44
C GLN A 66 43.37 11.46 9.52
N SER A 67 42.61 10.37 9.43
CA SER A 67 42.94 9.26 8.54
C SER A 67 42.99 9.66 7.06
N ILE A 68 42.04 10.48 6.59
CA ILE A 68 42.04 10.99 5.20
C ILE A 68 43.20 11.98 5.01
N TYR A 69 43.40 12.89 5.97
CA TYR A 69 44.47 13.87 5.97
C TYR A 69 45.86 13.21 5.86
N GLU A 70 46.12 12.14 6.62
CA GLU A 70 47.38 11.39 6.62
C GLU A 70 47.65 10.65 5.29
N ASN A 71 46.59 10.28 4.57
CA ASN A 71 46.71 9.59 3.28
C ASN A 71 47.03 10.54 2.12
N VAL A 72 46.85 11.85 2.29
CA VAL A 72 47.16 12.85 1.29
C VAL A 72 48.59 13.37 1.51
N LYS A 73 49.45 13.24 0.51
CA LYS A 73 50.81 13.79 0.56
C LYS A 73 50.77 15.31 0.45
N HIS A 74 50.85 15.99 1.59
CA HIS A 74 50.89 17.46 1.63
C HIS A 74 52.29 18.00 1.35
N LYS A 75 52.39 19.05 0.52
CA LYS A 75 53.67 19.72 0.21
C LYS A 75 54.07 20.79 1.23
N PHE A 76 53.15 21.21 2.09
CA PHE A 76 53.31 22.35 3.01
C PHE A 76 52.81 22.01 4.42
N GLU A 77 53.36 22.68 5.44
CA GLU A 77 52.95 22.53 6.86
C GLU A 77 51.52 23.02 7.14
N LEU A 78 50.97 23.88 6.27
CA LEU A 78 49.61 24.43 6.38
C LEU A 78 48.84 24.19 5.07
N LEU A 79 47.61 23.67 5.20
CA LEU A 79 46.70 23.46 4.08
C LEU A 79 46.17 24.79 3.54
N SER A 80 46.03 24.89 2.22
CA SER A 80 45.19 25.92 1.63
C SER A 80 43.72 25.69 1.99
N PHE A 81 42.90 26.75 1.98
CA PHE A 81 41.46 26.62 2.26
C PHE A 81 40.75 25.65 1.30
N SER A 82 41.16 25.61 0.03
CA SER A 82 40.61 24.67 -0.97
C SER A 82 40.93 23.21 -0.63
N GLU A 83 42.15 22.93 -0.19
CA GLU A 83 42.54 21.57 0.22
C GLU A 83 41.84 21.17 1.52
N PHE A 84 41.75 22.08 2.49
CA PHE A 84 40.97 21.85 3.71
C PHE A 84 39.50 21.53 3.40
N ARG A 85 38.85 22.34 2.54
CA ARG A 85 37.45 22.14 2.16
C ARG A 85 37.27 20.80 1.45
N SER A 86 38.16 20.44 0.53
CA SER A 86 38.10 19.15 -0.17
C SER A 86 38.15 17.98 0.82
N LEU A 87 39.09 18.01 1.76
CA LEU A 87 39.22 16.97 2.79
C LEU A 87 38.00 16.92 3.72
N PHE A 88 37.43 18.08 4.05
CA PHE A 88 36.23 18.17 4.88
C PHE A 88 35.02 17.52 4.18
N VAL A 89 34.82 17.83 2.90
CA VAL A 89 33.75 17.25 2.07
C VAL A 89 33.94 15.74 1.95
N GLU A 90 35.15 15.28 1.60
CA GLU A 90 35.48 13.85 1.49
C GLU A 90 35.24 13.10 2.82
N THR A 91 35.55 13.74 3.95
CA THR A 91 35.26 13.19 5.28
C THR A 91 33.76 13.05 5.50
N CYS A 92 32.97 14.07 5.16
CA CYS A 92 31.51 14.03 5.30
C CYS A 92 30.89 12.95 4.41
N GLU A 93 31.29 12.87 3.13
CA GLU A 93 30.82 11.87 2.18
C GLU A 93 31.16 10.45 2.65
N SER A 94 32.39 10.26 3.13
CA SER A 94 32.82 8.96 3.65
C SER A 94 32.04 8.52 4.88
N LEU A 95 31.76 9.43 5.82
CA LEU A 95 30.97 9.11 7.01
C LEU A 95 29.51 8.85 6.67
N THR A 96 28.94 9.64 5.76
CA THR A 96 27.58 9.44 5.26
C THR A 96 27.45 8.04 4.65
N SER A 97 28.38 7.67 3.77
CA SER A 97 28.39 6.35 3.13
C SER A 97 28.52 5.22 4.16
N GLN A 98 29.35 5.41 5.19
CA GLN A 98 29.48 4.44 6.28
C GLN A 98 28.17 4.27 7.05
N TYR A 99 27.53 5.37 7.45
CA TYR A 99 26.30 5.31 8.24
C TYR A 99 25.11 4.79 7.45
N ASP A 100 25.04 5.10 6.16
CA ASP A 100 24.04 4.55 5.26
C ASP A 100 24.21 3.03 5.11
N GLN A 101 25.46 2.55 4.98
CA GLN A 101 25.73 1.12 4.93
C GLN A 101 25.36 0.43 6.24
N GLU A 102 25.71 1.00 7.39
CA GLU A 102 25.32 0.47 8.71
C GLU A 102 23.79 0.40 8.84
N LEU A 103 23.05 1.40 8.37
CA LEU A 103 21.59 1.41 8.38
C LEU A 103 20.99 0.32 7.47
N LEU A 104 21.54 0.15 6.27
CA LEU A 104 21.13 -0.92 5.34
C LEU A 104 21.39 -2.30 5.91
N ASP A 105 22.57 -2.52 6.49
CA ASP A 105 22.93 -3.81 7.10
C ASP A 105 21.95 -4.17 8.22
N VAL A 106 21.56 -3.19 9.05
CA VAL A 106 20.55 -3.40 10.11
C VAL A 106 19.14 -3.62 9.53
N LEU A 107 18.78 -2.95 8.44
CA LEU A 107 17.50 -3.14 7.75
C LEU A 107 17.36 -4.57 7.18
N HIS A 108 18.45 -5.10 6.61
CA HIS A 108 18.50 -6.43 6.01
C HIS A 108 18.78 -7.55 6.99
N LYS A 109 19.26 -7.22 8.20
CA LYS A 109 19.56 -8.20 9.25
C LYS A 109 18.36 -9.10 9.53
N ASP A 110 18.61 -10.40 9.54
CA ASP A 110 17.62 -11.45 9.83
C ASP A 110 16.34 -11.35 8.96
N GLU A 111 16.48 -10.82 7.73
CA GLU A 111 15.37 -10.56 6.81
C GLU A 111 14.25 -9.69 7.42
N ARG A 112 14.58 -8.85 8.41
CA ARG A 112 13.61 -8.09 9.21
C ARG A 112 12.63 -7.30 8.35
N PHE A 113 13.13 -6.53 7.38
CA PHE A 113 12.27 -5.75 6.48
C PHE A 113 11.40 -6.66 5.61
N LEU A 114 11.97 -7.72 5.03
CA LEU A 114 11.25 -8.61 4.14
C LEU A 114 10.12 -9.35 4.86
N ASN A 115 10.37 -9.80 6.09
CA ASN A 115 9.37 -10.45 6.94
C ASN A 115 8.17 -9.53 7.22
N ILE A 116 8.40 -8.28 7.64
CA ILE A 116 7.29 -7.36 7.88
C ILE A 116 6.56 -6.97 6.59
N TRP A 117 7.28 -6.85 5.48
CA TRP A 117 6.72 -6.48 4.18
C TRP A 117 5.83 -7.58 3.60
N ASN A 118 6.24 -8.84 3.70
CA ASN A 118 5.43 -10.00 3.33
C ASN A 118 4.21 -10.16 4.25
N ASP A 119 4.38 -9.91 5.56
CA ASP A 119 3.27 -9.91 6.51
C ASP A 119 2.24 -8.82 6.17
N LEU A 120 2.70 -7.61 5.78
CA LEU A 120 1.84 -6.53 5.29
C LEU A 120 1.08 -6.94 4.02
N GLU A 121 1.73 -7.57 3.04
CA GLU A 121 1.05 -8.11 1.85
C GLU A 121 -0.05 -9.12 2.23
N SER A 122 0.29 -10.04 3.16
CA SER A 122 -0.61 -11.07 3.66
C SER A 122 -1.87 -10.48 4.31
N VAL A 123 -1.70 -9.40 5.10
CA VAL A 123 -2.78 -8.65 5.74
C VAL A 123 -3.64 -7.88 4.72
N VAL A 124 -3.01 -7.26 3.71
CA VAL A 124 -3.72 -6.38 2.78
C VAL A 124 -4.56 -7.16 1.77
N VAL A 125 -3.98 -8.15 1.08
CA VAL A 125 -4.66 -8.93 0.01
C VAL A 125 -4.32 -10.43 0.02
N GLY A 126 -3.44 -10.87 0.92
CA GLY A 126 -3.01 -12.27 1.00
C GLY A 126 -3.84 -13.13 1.93
N ALA A 127 -3.18 -14.09 2.58
CA ALA A 127 -3.85 -15.16 3.30
C ALA A 127 -4.58 -14.69 4.57
N VAL A 128 -4.06 -13.68 5.27
CA VAL A 128 -4.73 -13.09 6.44
C VAL A 128 -5.99 -12.35 6.01
N SER A 129 -5.89 -11.50 4.99
CA SER A 129 -7.04 -10.77 4.40
C SER A 129 -8.17 -11.74 4.03
N GLN A 130 -7.83 -12.82 3.33
CA GLN A 130 -8.78 -13.85 2.91
C GLN A 130 -9.43 -14.58 4.07
N GLN A 131 -8.64 -15.02 5.06
CA GLN A 131 -9.17 -15.73 6.22
C GLN A 131 -10.06 -14.83 7.07
N TYR A 132 -9.68 -13.57 7.26
CA TYR A 132 -10.47 -12.58 7.96
C TYR A 132 -11.80 -12.34 7.24
N ALA A 133 -11.76 -12.07 5.93
CA ALA A 133 -12.94 -11.86 5.11
C ALA A 133 -13.89 -13.06 5.13
N ALA A 134 -13.36 -14.29 5.05
CA ALA A 134 -14.15 -15.50 5.16
C ALA A 134 -14.78 -15.65 6.56
N SER A 135 -14.07 -15.25 7.61
CA SER A 135 -14.60 -15.35 8.98
C SER A 135 -15.68 -14.30 9.25
N VAL A 136 -15.58 -13.12 8.64
CA VAL A 136 -16.47 -11.99 8.92
C VAL A 136 -17.66 -11.92 7.97
N PHE A 137 -17.46 -12.09 6.67
CA PHE A 137 -18.50 -11.84 5.66
C PHE A 137 -19.34 -13.06 5.29
N ARG A 138 -19.01 -14.23 5.83
CA ARG A 138 -19.80 -15.45 5.66
C ARG A 138 -21.23 -15.24 6.16
N SER A 139 -22.19 -15.86 5.46
CA SER A 139 -23.62 -15.70 5.78
C SER A 139 -24.01 -16.26 7.15
N ASP A 140 -23.26 -17.23 7.65
CA ASP A 140 -23.41 -17.88 8.95
C ASP A 140 -22.46 -17.30 10.02
N SER A 141 -21.77 -16.19 9.73
CA SER A 141 -20.85 -15.60 10.69
C SER A 141 -21.60 -14.94 11.85
N ASN A 142 -21.22 -15.33 13.06
CA ASN A 142 -21.61 -14.69 14.31
C ASN A 142 -20.35 -14.10 14.96
N VAL A 143 -19.66 -13.23 14.24
CA VAL A 143 -18.47 -12.55 14.78
C VAL A 143 -18.92 -11.51 15.80
N GLY A 144 -18.75 -11.83 17.09
CA GLY A 144 -19.00 -10.89 18.19
C GLY A 144 -17.91 -9.84 18.35
N ASP A 145 -16.65 -10.19 18.00
CA ASP A 145 -15.51 -9.26 18.03
C ASP A 145 -14.65 -9.40 16.76
N PHE A 146 -14.57 -8.30 16.00
CA PHE A 146 -13.78 -8.24 14.77
C PHE A 146 -12.27 -8.26 15.04
N SER A 147 -11.82 -7.82 16.22
CA SER A 147 -10.41 -7.90 16.61
C SER A 147 -9.96 -9.33 16.82
N ASP A 148 -10.79 -10.14 17.48
CA ASP A 148 -10.52 -11.57 17.68
C ASP A 148 -10.51 -12.32 16.35
N ALA A 149 -11.46 -12.02 15.46
CA ALA A 149 -11.48 -12.59 14.12
C ALA A 149 -10.20 -12.27 13.33
N PHE A 150 -9.70 -11.03 13.43
CA PHE A 150 -8.45 -10.62 12.80
C PHE A 150 -7.23 -11.31 13.42
N TRP A 151 -7.18 -11.41 14.75
CA TRP A 151 -6.12 -12.10 15.46
C TRP A 151 -6.07 -13.59 15.08
N LEU A 152 -7.22 -14.27 15.05
CA LEU A 152 -7.34 -15.67 14.62
C LEU A 152 -6.90 -15.87 13.16
N ALA A 153 -7.26 -14.95 12.27
CA ALA A 153 -6.80 -14.97 10.88
C ALA A 153 -5.27 -14.86 10.80
N SER A 154 -4.67 -14.04 11.66
CA SER A 154 -3.24 -13.71 11.69
C SER A 154 -2.36 -14.78 12.34
N ARG A 155 -2.84 -15.46 13.40
CA ARG A 155 -2.05 -16.32 14.32
C ARG A 155 -1.14 -17.36 13.65
N ASN A 156 -1.56 -17.95 12.53
CA ASN A 156 -0.82 -19.00 11.82
C ASN A 156 -0.34 -18.58 10.43
N ARG A 157 -0.48 -17.29 10.08
CA ARG A 157 -0.23 -16.77 8.73
C ARG A 157 0.74 -15.60 8.70
N LEU A 158 1.06 -15.03 9.85
CA LEU A 158 2.12 -14.06 10.03
C LEU A 158 3.33 -14.70 10.72
N SER A 159 4.49 -14.09 10.55
CA SER A 159 5.67 -14.47 11.33
C SER A 159 5.40 -14.32 12.84
N LYS A 160 5.90 -15.27 13.65
CA LYS A 160 5.62 -15.34 15.10
C LYS A 160 5.95 -14.05 15.84
N GLU A 161 7.02 -13.38 15.42
CA GLU A 161 7.50 -12.13 16.00
C GLU A 161 6.60 -10.93 15.66
N ASN A 162 5.88 -10.99 14.54
CA ASN A 162 5.07 -9.88 14.06
C ASN A 162 3.58 -10.00 14.42
N VAL A 163 3.08 -11.17 14.84
CA VAL A 163 1.65 -11.35 15.20
C VAL A 163 1.16 -10.27 16.15
N LEU A 164 1.97 -9.90 17.15
CA LEU A 164 1.61 -8.88 18.16
C LEU A 164 1.75 -7.44 17.67
N ARG A 165 2.40 -7.22 16.52
CA ARG A 165 2.54 -5.89 15.91
C ARG A 165 1.27 -5.46 15.19
N PHE A 166 0.51 -6.41 14.67
CA PHE A 166 -0.72 -6.15 13.93
C PHE A 166 -1.92 -6.16 14.86
N THR A 167 -2.75 -5.12 14.74
CA THR A 167 -3.97 -4.97 15.52
C THR A 167 -5.10 -4.50 14.62
N TRP A 168 -6.31 -4.99 14.86
CA TRP A 168 -7.50 -4.47 14.20
C TRP A 168 -8.07 -3.32 15.02
N MET A 169 -8.55 -2.28 14.33
CA MET A 169 -9.22 -1.12 14.91
C MET A 169 -10.70 -1.17 14.52
N PRO A 170 -11.59 -1.77 15.34
CA PRO A 170 -12.98 -2.02 14.96
C PRO A 170 -13.76 -0.77 14.54
N THR A 171 -13.55 0.33 15.27
CA THR A 171 -14.24 1.61 15.04
C THR A 171 -13.95 2.22 13.68
N GLN A 172 -12.78 1.90 13.10
CA GLN A 172 -12.35 2.43 11.80
C GLN A 172 -12.40 1.38 10.70
N SER A 173 -12.60 0.10 11.05
CA SER A 173 -12.49 -1.05 10.13
C SER A 173 -11.16 -1.07 9.37
N LYS A 174 -10.07 -0.83 10.10
CA LYS A 174 -8.69 -0.75 9.59
C LYS A 174 -7.75 -1.56 10.46
N PHE A 175 -6.65 -2.03 9.90
CA PHE A 175 -5.54 -2.56 10.68
C PHE A 175 -4.54 -1.46 11.04
N SER A 176 -3.85 -1.65 12.15
CA SER A 176 -2.69 -0.87 12.58
C SER A 176 -1.50 -1.82 12.76
N CYS A 177 -0.29 -1.32 12.46
CA CYS A 177 0.95 -2.06 12.58
C CYS A 177 1.96 -1.26 13.42
N LYS A 178 2.41 -1.83 14.54
CA LYS A 178 3.42 -1.23 15.42
C LYS A 178 4.83 -1.58 14.92
N LEU A 179 5.47 -0.61 14.28
CA LEU A 179 6.81 -0.71 13.75
C LEU A 179 7.85 -0.21 14.76
N ASP A 180 9.05 -0.77 14.72
CA ASP A 180 10.19 -0.22 15.46
C ASP A 180 10.74 1.03 14.75
N ALA A 181 11.66 1.75 15.39
CA ALA A 181 12.16 3.04 14.90
C ALA A 181 12.78 2.98 13.50
N ILE A 182 13.41 1.85 13.14
CA ILE A 182 14.06 1.67 11.83
C ILE A 182 13.01 1.39 10.77
N LEU A 183 12.08 0.47 11.01
CA LEU A 183 11.01 0.17 10.05
C LEU A 183 10.04 1.35 9.87
N ALA A 184 9.73 2.07 10.95
CA ALA A 184 8.87 3.25 10.94
C ALA A 184 9.47 4.43 10.16
N TYR A 185 10.79 4.45 9.94
CA TYR A 185 11.43 5.42 9.08
C TYR A 185 11.00 5.26 7.62
N PHE A 186 11.03 4.02 7.14
CA PHE A 186 10.68 3.70 5.76
C PHE A 186 9.17 3.56 5.57
N ILE A 187 8.52 2.75 6.40
CA ILE A 187 7.09 2.47 6.30
C ILE A 187 6.34 3.48 7.17
N ARG A 188 6.15 4.68 6.61
CA ARG A 188 5.45 5.77 7.29
C ARG A 188 3.94 5.51 7.38
N PRO A 189 3.23 6.15 8.32
CA PRO A 189 1.78 5.93 8.53
C PRO A 189 0.93 6.11 7.26
N GLU A 190 1.30 7.05 6.38
CA GLU A 190 0.54 7.31 5.14
C GLU A 190 0.53 6.10 4.20
N ILE A 191 1.59 5.28 4.25
CA ILE A 191 1.69 4.05 3.47
C ILE A 191 0.72 3.00 4.02
N ILE A 192 0.62 2.89 5.35
CA ILE A 192 -0.33 2.00 6.02
C ILE A 192 -1.78 2.43 5.74
N ASP A 193 -2.05 3.74 5.65
CA ASP A 193 -3.37 4.24 5.27
C ASP A 193 -3.78 3.81 3.87
N VAL A 194 -2.86 3.93 2.90
CA VAL A 194 -3.09 3.46 1.53
C VAL A 194 -3.26 1.94 1.47
N MET A 195 -2.49 1.19 2.24
CA MET A 195 -2.64 -0.27 2.38
C MET A 195 -4.01 -0.65 2.95
N ASN A 196 -4.52 0.10 3.92
CA ASN A 196 -5.88 -0.07 4.46
C ASN A 196 -6.96 0.19 3.40
N GLU A 197 -6.78 1.21 2.54
CA GLU A 197 -7.70 1.45 1.42
C GLU A 197 -7.67 0.29 0.41
N CYS A 198 -6.50 -0.29 0.14
CA CYS A 198 -6.38 -1.47 -0.71
C CYS A 198 -7.13 -2.67 -0.11
N MET A 199 -6.94 -2.92 1.19
CA MET A 199 -7.64 -3.97 1.93
C MET A 199 -9.15 -3.76 1.90
N ARG A 200 -9.62 -2.52 2.12
CA ARG A 200 -11.04 -2.16 2.08
C ARG A 200 -11.68 -2.46 0.74
N TYR A 201 -10.99 -2.15 -0.36
CA TYR A 201 -11.47 -2.49 -1.70
C TYR A 201 -11.54 -4.01 -1.92
N SER A 202 -10.52 -4.76 -1.50
CA SER A 202 -10.55 -6.22 -1.61
C SER A 202 -11.66 -6.84 -0.76
N HIS A 203 -11.85 -6.37 0.47
CA HIS A 203 -12.93 -6.79 1.36
C HIS A 203 -14.33 -6.48 0.81
N LEU A 204 -14.51 -5.35 0.12
CA LEU A 204 -15.76 -5.03 -0.57
C LEU A 204 -16.12 -6.12 -1.60
N ALA A 205 -15.14 -6.55 -2.39
CA ALA A 205 -15.34 -7.61 -3.37
C ALA A 205 -15.58 -8.97 -2.70
N TYR A 206 -14.80 -9.33 -1.67
CA TYR A 206 -15.03 -10.55 -0.89
C TYR A 206 -16.44 -10.60 -0.29
N ARG A 207 -16.88 -9.53 0.39
CA ARG A 207 -18.23 -9.47 0.96
C ARG A 207 -19.30 -9.67 -0.12
N THR A 208 -19.16 -8.96 -1.24
CA THR A 208 -20.13 -9.05 -2.34
C THR A 208 -20.22 -10.48 -2.87
N ARG A 209 -19.06 -11.11 -3.07
CA ARG A 209 -18.95 -12.51 -3.48
C ARG A 209 -19.59 -13.47 -2.48
N GLU A 210 -19.28 -13.36 -1.19
CA GLU A 210 -19.83 -14.24 -0.14
C GLU A 210 -21.36 -14.14 -0.07
N VAL A 211 -21.92 -12.93 -0.20
CA VAL A 211 -23.38 -12.77 -0.25
C VAL A 211 -23.99 -13.44 -1.48
N LEU A 212 -23.36 -13.32 -2.64
CA LEU A 212 -23.81 -13.98 -3.87
C LEU A 212 -23.73 -15.51 -3.74
N VAL A 213 -22.64 -16.04 -3.21
CA VAL A 213 -22.47 -17.49 -2.96
C VAL A 213 -23.52 -18.00 -1.98
N ALA A 214 -23.79 -17.26 -0.90
CA ALA A 214 -24.83 -17.61 0.06
C ALA A 214 -26.21 -17.65 -0.60
N MET A 215 -26.57 -16.63 -1.40
CA MET A 215 -27.84 -16.59 -2.12
C MET A 215 -28.00 -17.72 -3.14
N ALA A 216 -26.91 -18.13 -3.80
CA ALA A 216 -26.93 -19.25 -4.73
C ALA A 216 -27.18 -20.60 -4.03
N ASN A 217 -26.78 -20.73 -2.76
CA ASN A 217 -26.82 -21.95 -1.97
C ASN A 217 -27.98 -22.01 -0.96
N ASP A 218 -28.70 -20.90 -0.75
CA ASP A 218 -29.77 -20.81 0.23
C ASP A 218 -31.02 -21.60 -0.23
N LYS A 219 -31.12 -22.83 0.28
CA LYS A 219 -32.25 -23.73 0.01
C LYS A 219 -33.57 -23.16 0.55
N GLU A 220 -33.56 -22.42 1.67
CA GLU A 220 -34.76 -21.82 2.23
C GLU A 220 -35.25 -20.64 1.39
N LEU A 221 -34.37 -19.76 0.95
CA LEU A 221 -34.71 -18.66 0.03
C LEU A 221 -35.29 -19.20 -1.28
N ILE A 222 -34.65 -20.24 -1.84
CA ILE A 222 -35.14 -20.95 -3.02
C ILE A 222 -36.49 -21.64 -2.75
N ASN A 223 -36.77 -22.07 -1.51
CA ASN A 223 -38.04 -22.66 -1.10
C ASN A 223 -39.12 -21.62 -0.79
N ARG A 224 -38.81 -20.46 -0.21
CA ARG A 224 -39.76 -19.35 0.02
C ARG A 224 -40.25 -18.78 -1.30
N LEU A 225 -39.37 -18.70 -2.30
CA LEU A 225 -39.74 -18.41 -3.68
C LEU A 225 -40.62 -19.50 -4.34
N LYS A 226 -40.90 -20.65 -3.69
CA LYS A 226 -41.85 -21.67 -4.20
C LYS A 226 -43.29 -21.44 -3.73
N CYS A 227 -43.51 -20.71 -2.64
CA CYS A 227 -44.82 -20.60 -2.02
C CYS A 227 -45.47 -19.24 -2.35
N PRO A 228 -46.67 -19.21 -2.97
CA PRO A 228 -47.48 -18.00 -2.96
C PRO A 228 -47.79 -17.64 -1.50
N PRO A 229 -47.88 -16.35 -1.12
CA PRO A 229 -48.37 -15.98 0.19
C PRO A 229 -49.75 -16.60 0.37
N SER A 230 -49.87 -17.39 1.44
CA SER A 230 -51.12 -17.99 1.89
C SER A 230 -52.10 -16.89 2.30
N SER A 231 -52.90 -16.42 1.36
CA SER A 231 -54.16 -15.72 1.60
C SER A 231 -55.13 -16.04 0.47
N MET A 232 -56.00 -17.02 0.73
CA MET A 232 -57.39 -17.15 0.26
C MET A 232 -57.83 -16.91 -1.21
N ASP A 233 -56.96 -16.63 -2.18
CA ASP A 233 -57.37 -16.46 -3.58
C ASP A 233 -56.89 -17.63 -4.46
N LEU A 234 -57.38 -18.82 -4.13
CA LEU A 234 -57.27 -19.99 -5.00
C LEU A 234 -58.49 -20.04 -5.92
N ARG A 235 -58.28 -19.78 -7.22
CA ARG A 235 -58.68 -20.71 -8.30
C ARG A 235 -58.44 -20.26 -9.75
N ALA A 236 -57.92 -19.06 -10.04
CA ALA A 236 -57.72 -18.66 -11.45
C ALA A 236 -56.27 -18.69 -11.99
N ASN A 237 -55.22 -18.42 -11.21
CA ASN A 237 -53.85 -18.20 -11.77
C ASN A 237 -52.72 -18.99 -11.07
N THR A 238 -53.02 -20.14 -10.47
CA THR A 238 -52.03 -20.95 -9.72
C THR A 238 -50.88 -21.45 -10.61
N HIS A 239 -51.17 -21.85 -11.85
CA HIS A 239 -50.14 -22.30 -12.80
C HIS A 239 -49.21 -21.18 -13.25
N ASP A 240 -49.74 -19.98 -13.53
CA ASP A 240 -48.93 -18.82 -13.94
C ASP A 240 -48.09 -18.27 -12.80
N SER A 241 -48.63 -18.25 -11.57
CA SER A 241 -47.86 -17.92 -10.37
C SER A 241 -46.69 -18.89 -10.16
N ILE A 242 -46.95 -20.21 -10.19
CA ILE A 242 -45.90 -21.24 -10.04
C ILE A 242 -44.84 -21.14 -11.15
N ARG A 243 -45.26 -20.90 -12.39
CA ARG A 243 -44.36 -20.72 -13.54
C ARG A 243 -43.49 -19.46 -13.38
N ASN A 244 -44.08 -18.35 -12.93
CA ASN A 244 -43.37 -17.10 -12.66
C ASN A 244 -42.33 -17.27 -11.54
N HIS A 245 -42.71 -17.89 -10.43
CA HIS A 245 -41.81 -18.23 -9.31
C HIS A 245 -40.66 -19.17 -9.72
N ARG A 246 -40.92 -20.15 -10.60
CA ARG A 246 -39.86 -20.98 -11.17
C ARG A 246 -38.93 -20.17 -12.06
N SER A 247 -39.45 -19.28 -12.90
CA SER A 247 -38.68 -18.43 -13.79
C SER A 247 -37.77 -17.45 -13.01
N ILE A 248 -38.31 -16.80 -11.97
CA ILE A 248 -37.53 -15.94 -11.06
C ILE A 248 -36.35 -16.69 -10.46
N ARG A 249 -36.55 -17.92 -9.98
CA ARG A 249 -35.48 -18.73 -9.37
C ARG A 249 -34.37 -19.08 -10.35
N VAL A 250 -34.73 -19.51 -11.57
CA VAL A 250 -33.74 -19.83 -12.61
C VAL A 250 -32.95 -18.59 -12.99
N ARG A 251 -33.65 -17.46 -13.21
CA ARG A 251 -33.04 -16.19 -13.58
C ARG A 251 -32.12 -15.65 -12.49
N LEU A 252 -32.58 -15.67 -11.24
CA LEU A 252 -31.81 -15.25 -10.07
C LEU A 252 -30.54 -16.08 -9.94
N ARG A 253 -30.64 -17.41 -10.02
CA ARG A 253 -29.49 -18.31 -9.92
C ARG A 253 -28.45 -18.00 -10.99
N PHE A 254 -28.88 -17.89 -12.26
CA PHE A 254 -27.98 -17.55 -13.35
C PHE A 254 -27.31 -16.19 -13.13
N PHE A 255 -28.11 -15.17 -12.81
CA PHE A 255 -27.61 -13.82 -12.57
C PHE A 255 -26.59 -13.76 -11.42
N VAL A 256 -26.90 -14.40 -10.29
CA VAL A 256 -26.02 -14.46 -9.11
C VAL A 256 -24.70 -15.15 -9.45
N PHE A 257 -24.72 -16.27 -10.18
CA PHE A 257 -23.48 -16.92 -10.63
C PHE A 257 -22.66 -16.04 -11.56
N THR A 258 -23.30 -15.38 -12.53
CA THR A 258 -22.56 -14.51 -13.45
C THR A 258 -21.97 -13.30 -12.72
N LEU A 259 -22.71 -12.68 -11.81
CA LEU A 259 -22.22 -11.54 -11.04
C LEU A 259 -21.09 -11.96 -10.07
N GLU A 260 -21.20 -13.15 -9.46
CA GLU A 260 -20.16 -13.71 -8.60
C GLU A 260 -18.84 -13.88 -9.37
N GLN A 261 -18.90 -14.44 -10.58
CA GLN A 261 -17.73 -14.58 -11.45
C GLN A 261 -17.12 -13.22 -11.77
N ILE A 262 -17.93 -12.24 -12.17
CA ILE A 262 -17.47 -10.88 -12.46
C ILE A 262 -16.76 -10.28 -11.25
N VAL A 263 -17.38 -10.29 -10.08
CA VAL A 263 -16.80 -9.75 -8.83
C VAL A 263 -15.50 -10.46 -8.46
N SER A 264 -15.47 -11.79 -8.58
CA SER A 264 -14.27 -12.59 -8.34
C SER A 264 -13.12 -12.18 -9.26
N TYR A 265 -13.37 -11.93 -10.55
CA TYR A 265 -12.35 -11.43 -11.48
C TYR A 265 -11.84 -10.04 -11.12
N PHE A 266 -12.72 -9.11 -10.72
CA PHE A 266 -12.30 -7.78 -10.27
C PHE A 266 -11.36 -7.89 -9.05
N ASN A 267 -11.72 -8.75 -8.09
CA ASN A 267 -10.89 -8.94 -6.90
C ASN A 267 -9.55 -9.60 -7.22
N GLU A 268 -9.54 -10.66 -8.03
CA GLU A 268 -8.32 -11.40 -8.39
C GLU A 268 -7.31 -10.50 -9.09
N LEU A 269 -7.78 -9.67 -10.04
CA LEU A 269 -6.90 -8.77 -10.77
C LEU A 269 -6.39 -7.61 -9.92
N PHE A 270 -7.25 -7.05 -9.06
CA PHE A 270 -6.83 -6.04 -8.09
C PHE A 270 -5.78 -6.61 -7.12
N ALA A 271 -6.08 -7.75 -6.50
CA ALA A 271 -5.16 -8.42 -5.58
C ALA A 271 -3.84 -8.77 -6.26
N SER A 272 -3.88 -9.30 -7.48
CA SER A 272 -2.68 -9.62 -8.27
C SER A 272 -1.79 -8.39 -8.49
N LYS A 273 -2.37 -7.22 -8.83
CA LYS A 273 -1.57 -5.99 -8.97
C LYS A 273 -1.00 -5.49 -7.65
N VAL A 274 -1.77 -5.53 -6.56
CA VAL A 274 -1.26 -5.17 -5.23
C VAL A 274 -0.08 -6.07 -4.88
N ARG A 275 -0.22 -7.39 -5.01
CA ARG A 275 0.87 -8.36 -4.75
C ARG A 275 2.09 -8.12 -5.64
N MET A 276 1.89 -7.79 -6.92
CA MET A 276 2.97 -7.45 -7.83
C MET A 276 3.76 -6.22 -7.36
N VAL A 277 3.08 -5.19 -6.83
CA VAL A 277 3.75 -4.03 -6.24
C VAL A 277 4.57 -4.46 -5.03
N PHE A 278 3.99 -5.20 -4.07
CA PHE A 278 4.72 -5.70 -2.91
C PHE A 278 5.97 -6.50 -3.31
N LYS A 279 5.82 -7.48 -4.20
CA LYS A 279 6.92 -8.34 -4.67
C LYS A 279 8.01 -7.52 -5.36
N LYS A 280 7.63 -6.65 -6.30
CA LYS A 280 8.60 -5.81 -7.03
C LYS A 280 9.39 -4.90 -6.10
N ARG A 281 8.72 -4.26 -5.13
CA ARG A 281 9.41 -3.41 -4.15
C ARG A 281 10.30 -4.21 -3.21
N ALA A 282 9.88 -5.40 -2.80
CA ALA A 282 10.73 -6.30 -2.02
C ALA A 282 12.03 -6.64 -2.76
N ASP A 283 11.94 -7.03 -4.03
CA ASP A 283 13.10 -7.37 -4.87
C ASP A 283 14.04 -6.16 -5.05
N GLU A 284 13.50 -4.96 -5.30
CA GLU A 284 14.27 -3.73 -5.42
C GLU A 284 14.97 -3.34 -4.11
N ILE A 285 14.31 -3.49 -2.97
CA ILE A 285 14.88 -3.17 -1.65
C ILE A 285 15.99 -4.17 -1.30
N LEU A 286 15.82 -5.46 -1.60
CA LEU A 286 16.86 -6.46 -1.40
C LEU A 286 18.12 -6.20 -2.25
N GLN A 287 17.97 -5.54 -3.39
CA GLN A 287 19.06 -5.19 -4.30
C GLN A 287 19.60 -3.77 -4.08
N ALA A 288 19.05 -3.03 -3.12
CA ALA A 288 19.43 -1.66 -2.83
C ALA A 288 20.89 -1.57 -2.36
N LYS A 289 21.63 -0.61 -2.91
CA LYS A 289 23.01 -0.33 -2.48
C LYS A 289 23.11 0.89 -1.58
N THR A 290 22.06 1.71 -1.58
CA THR A 290 22.00 2.95 -0.80
C THR A 290 20.65 3.05 -0.10
N VAL A 291 20.62 3.78 1.03
CA VAL A 291 19.37 4.08 1.75
C VAL A 291 18.39 4.83 0.85
N ARG A 292 18.91 5.70 -0.03
CA ARG A 292 18.11 6.41 -1.04
C ARG A 292 17.39 5.47 -2.01
N ASP A 293 18.01 4.35 -2.40
CA ASP A 293 17.36 3.35 -3.26
C ASP A 293 16.16 2.72 -2.55
N VAL A 294 16.30 2.42 -1.26
CA VAL A 294 15.21 1.90 -0.42
C VAL A 294 14.08 2.93 -0.31
N GLU A 295 14.41 4.17 0.04
CA GLU A 295 13.42 5.27 0.14
C GLU A 295 12.66 5.49 -1.16
N LYS A 296 13.38 5.48 -2.28
CA LYS A 296 12.79 5.59 -3.61
C LYS A 296 11.86 4.42 -3.90
N SER A 297 12.30 3.19 -3.64
CA SER A 297 11.47 2.00 -3.86
C SER A 297 10.19 2.04 -3.02
N ILE A 298 10.29 2.41 -1.74
CA ILE A 298 9.13 2.58 -0.85
C ILE A 298 8.20 3.68 -1.36
N LYS A 299 8.73 4.83 -1.76
CA LYS A 299 7.95 5.95 -2.31
C LYS A 299 7.22 5.55 -3.59
N ASP A 300 7.90 4.86 -4.51
CA ASP A 300 7.32 4.37 -5.75
C ASP A 300 6.24 3.32 -5.49
N GLY A 301 6.44 2.46 -4.49
CA GLY A 301 5.45 1.50 -4.00
C GLY A 301 4.20 2.20 -3.44
N HIS A 302 4.39 3.20 -2.58
CA HIS A 302 3.30 4.02 -2.05
C HIS A 302 2.49 4.68 -3.16
N VAL A 303 3.16 5.31 -4.14
CA VAL A 303 2.48 5.95 -5.28
C VAL A 303 1.69 4.92 -6.11
N GLN A 304 2.27 3.75 -6.40
CA GLN A 304 1.59 2.69 -7.15
C GLN A 304 0.37 2.14 -6.40
N LEU A 305 0.48 1.87 -5.10
CA LEU A 305 -0.66 1.43 -4.29
C LEU A 305 -1.74 2.52 -4.21
N ALA A 306 -1.34 3.77 -3.99
CA ALA A 306 -2.27 4.91 -3.91
C ALA A 306 -3.02 5.08 -5.23
N GLN A 307 -2.33 4.96 -6.37
CA GLN A 307 -2.94 5.00 -7.68
C GLN A 307 -3.99 3.89 -7.85
N LEU A 308 -3.84 2.69 -7.30
CA LEU A 308 -4.84 1.62 -7.43
C LEU A 308 -6.17 1.96 -6.72
N VAL A 309 -6.12 2.70 -5.61
CA VAL A 309 -7.29 3.06 -4.80
C VAL A 309 -7.81 4.46 -5.09
N GLU A 310 -7.07 5.27 -5.84
CA GLU A 310 -7.48 6.59 -6.27
C GLU A 310 -8.73 6.55 -7.17
N ARG A 311 -9.72 7.38 -6.86
CA ARG A 311 -10.99 7.46 -7.58
C ARG A 311 -10.96 8.50 -8.71
N SER A 312 -9.98 8.40 -9.61
CA SER A 312 -9.84 9.28 -10.78
C SER A 312 -9.88 8.50 -12.12
N GLY A 313 -10.28 9.16 -13.20
CA GLY A 313 -10.30 8.58 -14.56
C GLY A 313 -11.02 7.24 -14.67
N ILE A 314 -10.38 6.25 -15.32
CA ILE A 314 -10.90 4.89 -15.49
C ILE A 314 -11.01 4.12 -14.16
N ARG A 315 -10.16 4.44 -13.18
CA ARG A 315 -10.18 3.79 -11.86
C ARG A 315 -11.46 4.12 -11.12
N ARG A 316 -11.89 5.38 -11.19
CA ARG A 316 -13.18 5.82 -10.65
C ARG A 316 -14.34 4.95 -11.15
N GLN A 317 -14.38 4.67 -12.46
CA GLN A 317 -15.43 3.84 -13.06
C GLN A 317 -15.43 2.41 -12.53
N VAL A 318 -14.25 1.84 -12.24
CA VAL A 318 -14.12 0.50 -11.63
C VAL A 318 -14.59 0.48 -10.19
N HIS A 319 -14.14 1.45 -9.39
CA HIS A 319 -14.60 1.60 -8.01
C HIS A 319 -16.12 1.78 -7.95
N GLU A 320 -16.68 2.63 -8.82
CA GLU A 320 -18.13 2.82 -8.96
C GLU A 320 -18.85 1.54 -9.41
N ALA A 321 -18.29 0.77 -10.35
CA ALA A 321 -18.88 -0.50 -10.79
C ALA A 321 -18.94 -1.52 -9.64
N MET A 322 -17.86 -1.66 -8.87
CA MET A 322 -17.82 -2.55 -7.71
C MET A 322 -18.80 -2.09 -6.60
N ASP A 323 -18.85 -0.78 -6.32
CA ASP A 323 -19.81 -0.19 -5.38
C ASP A 323 -21.27 -0.50 -5.81
N ARG A 324 -21.56 -0.43 -7.12
CA ARG A 324 -22.87 -0.80 -7.67
C ARG A 324 -23.15 -2.30 -7.63
N PHE A 325 -22.19 -3.15 -7.93
CA PHE A 325 -22.36 -4.60 -7.80
C PHE A 325 -22.70 -5.00 -6.36
N LYS A 326 -22.06 -4.37 -5.38
CA LYS A 326 -22.37 -4.53 -3.97
C LYS A 326 -23.78 -4.04 -3.63
N ALA A 327 -24.16 -2.85 -4.06
CA ALA A 327 -25.50 -2.30 -3.82
C ALA A 327 -26.61 -3.18 -4.44
N MET A 328 -26.40 -3.62 -5.69
CA MET A 328 -27.30 -4.52 -6.40
C MET A 328 -27.42 -5.88 -5.71
N THR A 329 -26.31 -6.43 -5.21
CA THR A 329 -26.31 -7.68 -4.44
C THR A 329 -27.12 -7.55 -3.14
N ASP A 330 -26.90 -6.46 -2.39
CA ASP A 330 -27.64 -6.17 -1.16
C ASP A 330 -29.16 -6.01 -1.46
N GLU A 331 -29.52 -5.30 -2.53
CA GLU A 331 -30.92 -5.07 -2.90
C GLU A 331 -31.62 -6.35 -3.39
N ILE A 332 -30.96 -7.18 -4.21
CA ILE A 332 -31.52 -8.47 -4.63
C ILE A 332 -31.74 -9.34 -3.40
N ARG A 333 -30.78 -9.44 -2.48
CA ARG A 333 -30.93 -10.22 -1.24
C ARG A 333 -32.15 -9.76 -0.45
N LEU A 334 -32.31 -8.45 -0.24
CA LEU A 334 -33.45 -7.88 0.47
C LEU A 334 -34.76 -8.24 -0.20
N LYS A 335 -34.88 -8.01 -1.52
CA LYS A 335 -36.08 -8.32 -2.30
C LYS A 335 -36.40 -9.81 -2.35
N SER A 336 -35.38 -10.68 -2.30
CA SER A 336 -35.57 -12.12 -2.22
C SER A 336 -36.12 -12.55 -0.86
N VAL A 337 -35.65 -11.95 0.24
CA VAL A 337 -36.15 -12.26 1.60
C VAL A 337 -37.55 -11.70 1.82
N SER A 338 -37.88 -10.53 1.26
CA SER A 338 -39.20 -9.90 1.35
C SER A 338 -40.22 -10.42 0.33
N ASN A 339 -39.85 -11.39 -0.51
CA ASN A 339 -40.69 -11.90 -1.61
C ASN A 339 -41.20 -10.83 -2.60
N THR A 340 -40.48 -9.71 -2.75
CA THR A 340 -40.82 -8.63 -3.71
C THR A 340 -39.96 -8.64 -4.98
N LEU A 341 -39.14 -9.68 -5.17
CA LEU A 341 -38.27 -9.81 -6.33
C LEU A 341 -39.08 -10.15 -7.60
N THR A 342 -38.87 -9.40 -8.69
CA THR A 342 -39.55 -9.63 -9.98
C THR A 342 -38.56 -9.96 -11.09
N ILE A 343 -39.04 -10.65 -12.14
CA ILE A 343 -38.24 -10.91 -13.35
C ILE A 343 -37.78 -9.60 -14.00
N GLN A 344 -38.66 -8.60 -14.06
CA GLN A 344 -38.33 -7.30 -14.65
C GLN A 344 -37.16 -6.64 -13.94
N TYR A 345 -37.14 -6.68 -12.60
CA TYR A 345 -36.03 -6.12 -11.83
C TYR A 345 -34.71 -6.85 -12.11
N LEU A 346 -34.71 -8.19 -12.19
CA LEU A 346 -33.52 -8.97 -12.55
C LEU A 346 -33.02 -8.65 -13.98
N ASN A 347 -33.93 -8.42 -14.93
CA ASN A 347 -33.57 -8.02 -16.29
C ASN A 347 -32.95 -6.62 -16.33
N ASN A 348 -33.46 -5.69 -15.53
CA ASN A 348 -32.89 -4.35 -15.38
C ASN A 348 -31.47 -4.42 -14.80
N CYS A 349 -31.27 -5.23 -13.74
CA CYS A 349 -29.96 -5.48 -13.15
C CYS A 349 -28.96 -6.05 -14.17
N GLN A 350 -29.37 -7.07 -14.93
CA GLN A 350 -28.54 -7.66 -15.98
C GLN A 350 -28.16 -6.64 -17.06
N THR A 351 -29.10 -5.78 -17.46
CA THR A 351 -28.87 -4.72 -18.45
C THR A 351 -27.90 -3.67 -17.93
N GLU A 352 -28.02 -3.30 -16.66
CA GLU A 352 -27.11 -2.35 -16.01
C GLU A 352 -25.70 -2.92 -15.93
N VAL A 353 -25.54 -4.17 -15.48
CA VAL A 353 -24.25 -4.87 -15.45
C VAL A 353 -23.60 -4.89 -16.83
N ARG A 354 -24.34 -5.29 -17.88
CA ARG A 354 -23.82 -5.28 -19.26
C ARG A 354 -23.40 -3.88 -19.71
N THR A 355 -24.20 -2.86 -19.40
CA THR A 355 -23.91 -1.47 -19.80
C THR A 355 -22.65 -0.95 -19.10
N MET A 356 -22.48 -1.23 -17.81
CA MET A 356 -21.27 -0.88 -17.07
C MET A 356 -20.04 -1.57 -17.65
N LEU A 357 -20.10 -2.88 -17.89
CA LEU A 357 -18.98 -3.63 -18.47
C LEU A 357 -18.62 -3.12 -19.87
N ASN A 358 -19.62 -2.86 -20.73
CA ASN A 358 -19.38 -2.29 -22.06
C ASN A 358 -18.75 -0.90 -22.00
N ARG A 359 -19.11 -0.06 -21.02
CA ARG A 359 -18.43 1.23 -20.80
C ARG A 359 -16.97 1.00 -20.44
N LEU A 360 -16.69 0.13 -19.47
CA LEU A 360 -15.32 -0.19 -19.06
C LEU A 360 -14.47 -0.70 -20.23
N ILE A 361 -15.03 -1.57 -21.08
CA ILE A 361 -14.37 -2.05 -22.31
C ILE A 361 -14.05 -0.90 -23.27
N LYS A 362 -15.02 -0.01 -23.53
CA LYS A 362 -14.82 1.15 -24.41
C LYS A 362 -13.73 2.09 -23.88
N TYR A 363 -13.74 2.36 -22.58
CA TYR A 363 -12.70 3.17 -21.93
C TYR A 363 -11.32 2.48 -22.01
N ALA A 364 -11.23 1.18 -21.76
CA ALA A 364 -9.96 0.46 -21.89
C ALA A 364 -9.37 0.56 -23.31
N ASN A 365 -10.22 0.48 -24.34
CA ASN A 365 -9.78 0.57 -25.74
C ASN A 365 -9.39 1.99 -26.16
N GLN A 366 -10.02 3.03 -25.59
CA GLN A 366 -9.72 4.43 -25.91
C GLN A 366 -8.43 4.94 -25.25
N TYR A 367 -8.11 4.44 -24.05
CA TYR A 367 -6.95 4.87 -23.26
C TYR A 367 -5.83 3.81 -23.25
N GLY A 368 -5.89 2.83 -24.15
CA GLY A 368 -5.11 1.59 -24.18
C GLY A 368 -3.64 1.71 -24.61
N SER A 369 -2.90 2.71 -24.14
CA SER A 369 -1.43 2.70 -24.23
C SER A 369 -0.76 1.88 -23.11
N ASP A 370 -1.52 1.50 -22.07
CA ASP A 370 -0.99 0.80 -20.90
C ASP A 370 -1.42 -0.68 -20.89
N LYS A 371 -0.62 -1.54 -21.54
CA LYS A 371 -0.85 -3.00 -21.63
C LYS A 371 -0.85 -3.71 -20.26
N ASP A 372 -0.38 -3.04 -19.21
CA ASP A 372 -0.38 -3.51 -17.84
C ASP A 372 -1.68 -3.19 -17.07
N ASN A 373 -2.63 -2.52 -17.71
CA ASN A 373 -3.84 -2.09 -17.05
C ASN A 373 -4.80 -3.28 -16.80
N VAL A 374 -5.12 -3.54 -15.53
CA VAL A 374 -6.14 -4.52 -15.06
C VAL A 374 -7.44 -4.41 -15.86
N PHE A 375 -7.77 -3.22 -16.33
CA PHE A 375 -8.98 -2.92 -17.07
C PHE A 375 -8.98 -3.46 -18.52
N TYR A 376 -7.82 -3.64 -19.15
CA TYR A 376 -7.70 -4.33 -20.45
C TYR A 376 -7.86 -5.85 -20.30
N ILE A 377 -7.34 -6.44 -19.22
CA ILE A 377 -7.50 -7.88 -18.96
C ILE A 377 -8.96 -8.21 -18.58
N LEU A 378 -9.60 -7.35 -17.79
CA LEU A 378 -11.05 -7.42 -17.53
C LEU A 378 -11.85 -7.31 -18.81
N SER A 379 -11.54 -6.33 -19.69
CA SER A 379 -12.33 -6.07 -20.89
C SER A 379 -12.29 -7.24 -21.88
N VAL A 380 -11.12 -7.84 -22.09
CA VAL A 380 -10.94 -8.99 -23.00
C VAL A 380 -11.67 -10.24 -22.47
N ARG A 381 -11.60 -10.54 -21.17
CA ARG A 381 -12.24 -11.74 -20.59
C ARG A 381 -13.73 -11.60 -20.31
N VAL A 382 -14.19 -10.42 -19.90
CA VAL A 382 -15.63 -10.13 -19.76
C VAL A 382 -16.33 -10.17 -21.14
N GLY A 383 -15.64 -9.80 -22.22
CA GLY A 383 -16.13 -10.01 -23.59
C GLY A 383 -16.40 -11.47 -23.96
N HIS A 384 -15.77 -12.43 -23.26
CA HIS A 384 -16.01 -13.86 -23.42
C HIS A 384 -17.07 -14.43 -22.47
N LEU A 385 -17.46 -13.69 -21.41
CA LEU A 385 -18.63 -14.01 -20.61
C LEU A 385 -19.85 -13.68 -21.45
N ASN A 386 -20.24 -14.64 -22.30
CA ASN A 386 -21.50 -14.65 -23.03
C ASN A 386 -22.65 -14.53 -22.03
N MET A 387 -22.98 -13.31 -21.66
CA MET A 387 -24.24 -12.94 -21.05
C MET A 387 -25.38 -13.04 -22.10
N SER A 388 -25.14 -13.59 -23.28
CA SER A 388 -26.08 -13.66 -24.40
C SER A 388 -27.25 -14.61 -24.11
N ASN A 389 -28.44 -14.00 -24.10
CA ASN A 389 -29.75 -14.51 -24.47
C ASN A 389 -30.03 -16.01 -24.22
N SER A 390 -30.50 -16.32 -23.02
CA SER A 390 -31.56 -17.32 -22.83
C SER A 390 -32.73 -16.69 -22.09
#